data_AF-C3NNA5-F1
#
_entry.id   AF-C3NNA5-F1
#
_cell.length_a   1.000
_cell.length_b   1.000
_cell.length_c   1.000
_cell.angle_alpha   90.00
_cell.angle_beta   90.00
_cell.angle_gamma   90.00
#
_symmetry.space_group_name_H-M   'P 1'
#
loop_
_entity.id
_entity.type
_entity.pdbx_description
1 polymer ?
#
loop_
_entity_poly.entity_id
_entity_poly.type
_entity_poly.pdbx_seq_one_letter_code
_entity_poly.pdbx_strand_id
1 'polypeptide(L)'
;MQECYKVRNSEGFLVDSCTGEVVDFDNYTYQDYSNLEYYERASSQKRETEKEIKDMKKIVLNYLQSVMTEKEKEMFYKILQKIDEKKLDASFYLAIYEYILEREGKVVTRDYIKFLKMKGLGRHAIRQKKKLLRHVVREDPIIHYIYEYSGDKEEALRIYELLKKKGIMYGKAETRKKILLKYLSDQKLKEKLFEEERMKEIERTLLLLNIRDFDSFSFF
;
A
#
# COMPACT_ATOMS: atom_id res chain seq x y z
N MET A 1 -23.58 -52.65 -9.85
CA MET A 1 -22.43 -51.89 -9.33
C MET A 1 -21.93 -51.03 -10.48
N GLN A 2 -21.86 -49.71 -10.31
CA GLN A 2 -21.34 -48.81 -11.35
C GLN A 2 -19.81 -48.89 -11.33
N GLU A 3 -19.20 -49.24 -12.47
CA GLU A 3 -17.75 -49.25 -12.63
C GLU A 3 -17.25 -47.81 -12.82
N CYS A 4 -16.28 -47.41 -12.01
CA CYS A 4 -15.63 -46.11 -12.09
C CYS A 4 -14.62 -46.11 -13.24
N TYR A 5 -14.59 -45.05 -14.04
CA TYR A 5 -13.68 -44.90 -15.19
C TYR A 5 -13.04 -43.52 -15.22
N LYS A 6 -11.84 -43.42 -15.83
CA LYS A 6 -11.11 -42.15 -15.91
C LYS A 6 -11.61 -41.33 -17.11
N VAL A 7 -12.00 -40.08 -16.86
CA VAL A 7 -12.56 -39.16 -17.88
C VAL A 7 -11.75 -37.88 -17.91
N ARG A 8 -11.54 -37.30 -19.10
CA ARG A 8 -10.95 -35.96 -19.21
C ARG A 8 -12.00 -34.89 -18.97
N ASN A 9 -11.74 -33.97 -18.04
CA ASN A 9 -12.63 -32.84 -17.77
C ASN A 9 -12.46 -31.72 -18.83
N SER A 10 -13.35 -30.72 -18.79
CA SER A 10 -13.34 -29.57 -19.72
C SER A 10 -12.07 -28.70 -19.62
N GLU A 11 -11.29 -28.86 -18.56
CA GLU A 11 -10.02 -28.17 -18.33
C GLU A 11 -8.80 -28.98 -18.81
N GLY A 12 -9.02 -30.21 -19.31
CA GLY A 12 -8.00 -31.05 -19.93
C GLY A 12 -7.36 -32.10 -19.02
N PHE A 13 -7.76 -32.20 -17.75
CA PHE A 13 -7.18 -33.11 -16.76
C PHE A 13 -7.86 -34.49 -16.75
N LEU A 14 -7.12 -35.57 -16.47
CA LEU A 14 -7.69 -36.91 -16.22
C LEU A 14 -8.26 -36.98 -14.80
N VAL A 15 -9.55 -37.31 -14.68
CA VAL A 15 -10.30 -37.30 -13.43
C VAL A 15 -11.04 -38.63 -13.24
N ASP A 16 -11.08 -39.16 -12.02
CA ASP A 16 -11.90 -40.33 -11.70
C ASP A 16 -13.40 -39.96 -11.72
N SER A 17 -14.21 -40.68 -12.50
CA SER A 17 -15.65 -40.41 -12.66
C SER A 17 -16.45 -40.54 -11.36
N CYS A 18 -15.95 -41.29 -10.37
CA CYS A 18 -16.67 -41.55 -9.13
C CYS A 18 -16.32 -40.60 -8.00
N THR A 19 -15.06 -40.15 -7.92
CA THR A 19 -14.59 -39.28 -6.84
C THR A 19 -14.39 -37.83 -7.28
N GLY A 20 -14.26 -37.57 -8.58
CA GLY A 20 -13.92 -36.25 -9.10
C GLY A 20 -12.48 -35.82 -8.82
N GLU A 21 -11.62 -36.75 -8.36
CA GLU A 21 -10.22 -36.49 -8.06
C GLU A 21 -9.37 -36.52 -9.34
N VAL A 22 -8.50 -35.51 -9.48
CA VAL A 22 -7.58 -35.38 -10.62
C VAL A 22 -6.42 -36.36 -10.46
N VAL A 23 -6.27 -37.27 -11.42
CA VAL A 23 -5.31 -38.39 -11.42
C VAL A 23 -4.03 -38.06 -12.21
N ASP A 24 -3.83 -36.80 -12.62
CA ASP A 24 -2.61 -36.36 -13.34
C ASP A 24 -1.39 -36.15 -12.42
N PHE A 25 -1.05 -37.15 -11.60
CA PHE A 25 0.16 -37.16 -10.77
C PHE A 25 1.00 -38.43 -10.98
N ASP A 26 1.28 -38.78 -12.23
CA ASP A 26 2.32 -39.76 -12.54
C ASP A 26 3.69 -39.06 -12.65
N ASN A 27 4.37 -38.89 -11.50
CA ASN A 27 5.84 -38.97 -11.34
C ASN A 27 6.32 -38.50 -9.94
N TYR A 28 5.82 -39.10 -8.87
CA TYR A 28 6.64 -39.20 -7.66
C TYR A 28 7.42 -40.51 -7.73
N THR A 29 8.66 -40.43 -8.23
CA THR A 29 9.65 -41.48 -7.95
C THR A 29 9.82 -41.53 -6.44
N TYR A 30 9.29 -42.58 -5.81
CA TYR A 30 9.48 -42.88 -4.41
C TYR A 30 10.96 -43.21 -4.17
N GLN A 31 11.77 -42.19 -3.90
CA GLN A 31 13.11 -42.34 -3.35
C GLN A 31 12.96 -42.35 -1.83
N ASP A 32 13.24 -43.50 -1.21
CA ASP A 32 13.40 -43.65 0.23
C ASP A 32 14.57 -42.77 0.70
N TYR A 33 14.28 -41.52 1.00
CA TYR A 33 15.18 -40.69 1.77
C TYR A 33 15.07 -41.14 3.22
N SER A 34 16.15 -41.70 3.75
CA SER A 34 16.39 -41.78 5.20
C SER A 34 15.92 -40.47 5.84
N ASN A 35 15.09 -40.52 6.88
CA ASN A 35 14.50 -39.34 7.52
C ASN A 35 15.55 -38.24 7.83
N LEU A 36 16.82 -38.61 8.04
CA LEU A 36 17.93 -37.68 8.21
C LEU A 36 18.20 -36.80 6.98
N GLU A 37 18.25 -37.39 5.78
CA GLU A 37 18.53 -36.67 4.52
C GLU A 37 17.41 -35.68 4.18
N TYR A 38 16.16 -36.01 4.52
CA TYR A 38 15.03 -35.09 4.33
C TYR A 38 15.16 -33.84 5.22
N TYR A 39 15.53 -34.01 6.49
CA TYR A 39 15.73 -32.87 7.39
C TYR A 39 17.01 -32.08 7.07
N GLU A 40 18.07 -32.74 6.62
CA GLU A 40 19.28 -32.08 6.12
C GLU A 40 19.00 -31.29 4.85
N ARG A 41 18.23 -31.81 3.90
CA ARG A 41 17.78 -31.10 2.69
C ARG A 41 16.84 -29.95 3.01
N ALA A 42 15.86 -30.14 3.90
CA ALA A 42 14.95 -29.07 4.29
C ALA A 42 15.67 -27.94 5.06
N SER A 43 16.68 -28.27 5.86
CA SER A 43 17.48 -27.28 6.59
C SER A 43 18.50 -26.56 5.70
N SER A 44 19.12 -27.25 4.74
CA SER A 44 19.98 -26.64 3.72
C SER A 44 19.17 -25.77 2.75
N GLN A 45 18.01 -26.23 2.26
CA GLN A 45 17.09 -25.42 1.48
C GLN A 45 16.62 -24.17 2.23
N LYS A 46 16.33 -24.26 3.53
CA LYS A 46 16.01 -23.07 4.35
C LYS A 46 17.18 -22.09 4.40
N ARG A 47 18.42 -22.55 4.55
CA ARG A 47 19.61 -21.69 4.56
C ARG A 47 19.91 -21.08 3.20
N GLU A 48 19.69 -21.81 2.12
CA GLU A 48 19.88 -21.34 0.74
C GLU A 48 18.81 -20.30 0.37
N THR A 49 17.54 -20.59 0.63
CA THR A 49 16.44 -19.64 0.42
C THR A 49 16.58 -18.37 1.27
N GLU A 50 17.05 -18.47 2.52
CA GLU A 50 17.35 -17.28 3.33
C GLU A 50 18.47 -16.42 2.75
N LYS A 51 19.52 -17.02 2.18
CA LYS A 51 20.59 -16.30 1.48
C LYS A 51 20.06 -15.64 0.21
N GLU A 52 19.32 -16.37 -0.61
CA GLU A 52 18.68 -15.83 -1.83
C GLU A 52 17.72 -14.67 -1.52
N ILE A 53 16.93 -14.76 -0.45
CA ILE A 53 16.03 -13.68 -0.01
C ILE A 53 16.83 -12.45 0.45
N LYS A 54 17.94 -12.63 1.17
CA LYS A 54 18.82 -11.53 1.59
C LYS A 54 19.49 -10.86 0.39
N ASP A 55 19.93 -11.64 -0.58
CA ASP A 55 20.54 -11.12 -1.81
C ASP A 55 19.52 -10.35 -2.64
N MET A 56 18.28 -10.86 -2.76
CA MET A 56 17.20 -10.16 -3.45
C MET A 56 16.81 -8.83 -2.78
N LYS A 57 16.75 -8.79 -1.45
CA LYS A 57 16.54 -7.53 -0.70
C LYS A 57 17.60 -6.49 -1.05
N LYS A 58 18.87 -6.89 -1.06
CA LYS A 58 20.01 -6.00 -1.34
C LYS A 58 20.00 -5.53 -2.80
N ILE A 59 19.74 -6.43 -3.75
CA ILE A 59 19.62 -6.10 -5.18
C ILE A 59 18.52 -5.05 -5.40
N VAL A 60 17.34 -5.26 -4.81
CA VAL A 60 16.22 -4.33 -4.92
C VAL A 60 16.55 -2.99 -4.26
N LEU A 61 17.13 -2.99 -3.06
CA LEU A 61 17.49 -1.77 -2.36
C LEU A 61 18.50 -0.93 -3.16
N ASN A 62 19.53 -1.57 -3.73
CA ASN A 62 20.53 -0.90 -4.55
C ASN A 62 19.90 -0.30 -5.83
N TYR A 63 19.01 -1.04 -6.47
CA TYR A 63 18.26 -0.54 -7.62
C TYR A 63 17.39 0.67 -7.25
N LEU A 64 16.67 0.61 -6.14
CA LEU A 64 15.85 1.74 -5.70
C LEU A 64 16.71 2.97 -5.36
N GLN A 65 17.86 2.78 -4.72
CA GLN A 65 18.79 3.86 -4.41
C GLN A 65 19.39 4.52 -5.65
N SER A 66 19.53 3.81 -6.78
CA SER A 66 20.03 4.40 -8.02
C SER A 66 18.98 5.18 -8.79
N VAL A 67 17.70 4.82 -8.65
CA VAL A 67 16.59 5.45 -9.39
C VAL A 67 15.91 6.58 -8.59
N MET A 68 15.91 6.51 -7.26
CA MET A 68 15.26 7.50 -6.41
C MET A 68 16.06 8.82 -6.31
N THR A 69 15.34 9.94 -6.33
CA THR A 69 15.90 11.26 -5.97
C THR A 69 16.19 11.37 -4.47
N GLU A 70 16.93 12.38 -4.03
CA GLU A 70 17.24 12.58 -2.60
C GLU A 70 15.99 12.77 -1.73
N LYS A 71 15.00 13.53 -2.24
CA LYS A 71 13.71 13.71 -1.56
C LYS A 71 12.93 12.39 -1.43
N GLU A 72 12.91 11.60 -2.49
CA GLU A 72 12.28 10.27 -2.49
C GLU A 72 12.99 9.32 -1.51
N LYS A 73 14.33 9.36 -1.43
CA LYS A 73 15.14 8.57 -0.47
C LYS A 73 14.81 8.92 0.97
N GLU A 74 14.71 10.21 1.30
CA GLU A 74 14.33 10.63 2.66
C GLU A 74 12.95 10.10 3.05
N MET A 75 11.96 10.22 2.15
CA MET A 75 10.61 9.70 2.39
C MET A 75 10.62 8.18 2.53
N PHE A 76 11.40 7.49 1.71
CA PHE A 76 11.58 6.04 1.76
C PHE A 76 12.07 5.58 3.13
N TYR A 77 13.15 6.18 3.65
CA TYR A 77 13.68 5.81 4.97
C TYR A 77 12.75 6.21 6.12
N LYS A 78 12.06 7.36 6.03
CA LYS A 78 11.05 7.75 7.02
C LYS A 78 9.90 6.74 7.13
N ILE A 79 9.50 6.11 6.01
CA ILE A 79 8.47 5.06 6.01
C ILE A 79 9.07 3.75 6.52
N LEU A 80 10.29 3.42 6.09
CA LEU A 80 10.97 2.19 6.46
C LEU A 80 11.20 2.07 7.97
N GLN A 81 11.53 3.19 8.65
CA GLN A 81 11.68 3.24 10.11
C GLN A 81 10.39 2.92 10.89
N LYS A 82 9.22 3.02 10.26
CA LYS A 82 7.92 2.72 10.91
C LYS A 82 7.55 1.23 10.86
N ILE A 83 8.36 0.40 10.20
CA ILE A 83 8.06 -1.01 9.93
C ILE A 83 9.12 -1.90 10.61
N ASP A 84 8.67 -2.97 11.26
CA ASP A 84 9.58 -3.97 11.83
C ASP A 84 10.46 -4.61 10.74
N GLU A 85 11.79 -4.62 10.94
CA GLU A 85 12.75 -5.17 9.97
C GLU A 85 12.47 -6.62 9.57
N LYS A 86 11.90 -7.41 10.50
CA LYS A 86 11.51 -8.81 10.27
C LYS A 86 10.39 -8.98 9.23
N LYS A 87 9.57 -7.94 9.02
CA LYS A 87 8.45 -7.95 8.05
C LYS A 87 8.85 -7.41 6.68
N LEU A 88 10.02 -6.80 6.57
CA LEU A 88 10.53 -6.23 5.32
C LEU A 88 11.02 -7.36 4.42
N ASP A 89 10.48 -7.44 3.21
CA ASP A 89 10.95 -8.25 2.10
C ASP A 89 11.19 -7.38 0.86
N ALA A 90 11.80 -7.95 -0.18
CA ALA A 90 12.09 -7.21 -1.42
C ALA A 90 10.82 -6.57 -2.03
N SER A 91 9.68 -7.27 -1.93
CA SER A 91 8.37 -6.75 -2.37
C SER A 91 7.90 -5.56 -1.53
N PHE A 92 8.23 -5.52 -0.23
CA PHE A 92 7.91 -4.40 0.65
C PHE A 92 8.67 -3.14 0.26
N TYR A 93 9.98 -3.25 -0.06
CA TYR A 93 10.76 -2.11 -0.54
C TYR A 93 10.19 -1.54 -1.84
N LEU A 94 9.82 -2.40 -2.78
CA LEU A 94 9.15 -1.98 -4.01
C LEU A 94 7.81 -1.32 -3.74
N ALA A 95 7.04 -1.83 -2.76
CA ALA A 95 5.76 -1.26 -2.39
C ALA A 95 5.90 0.14 -1.77
N ILE A 96 6.94 0.39 -0.96
CA ILE A 96 7.25 1.73 -0.42
C ILE A 96 7.58 2.68 -1.58
N TYR A 97 8.41 2.24 -2.53
CA TYR A 97 8.78 3.07 -3.67
C TYR A 97 7.58 3.42 -4.56
N GLU A 98 6.76 2.44 -4.95
CA GLU A 98 5.55 2.70 -5.74
C GLU A 98 4.54 3.58 -4.98
N TYR A 99 4.56 3.54 -3.66
CA TYR A 99 3.71 4.38 -2.83
C TYR A 99 4.19 5.85 -2.82
N ILE A 100 5.50 6.08 -2.79
CA ILE A 100 6.09 7.43 -2.90
C ILE A 100 5.78 8.03 -4.27
N LEU A 101 5.97 7.24 -5.35
CA LEU A 101 5.64 7.69 -6.70
C LEU A 101 4.17 8.08 -6.85
N GLU A 102 3.25 7.28 -6.31
CA GLU A 102 1.81 7.61 -6.32
C GLU A 102 1.51 8.93 -5.61
N ARG A 103 2.14 9.18 -4.45
CA ARG A 103 1.97 10.44 -3.72
C ARG A 103 2.44 11.66 -4.50
N GLU A 104 3.50 11.50 -5.28
CA GLU A 104 4.03 12.56 -6.14
C GLU A 104 3.32 12.66 -7.50
N GLY A 105 2.29 11.84 -7.75
CA GLY A 105 1.57 11.80 -9.02
C GLY A 105 2.40 11.24 -10.19
N LYS A 106 3.52 10.56 -9.89
CA LYS A 106 4.43 9.98 -10.87
C LYS A 106 4.00 8.57 -11.24
N VAL A 107 4.28 8.20 -12.48
CA VAL A 107 4.06 6.84 -12.99
C VAL A 107 5.39 6.08 -13.02
N VAL A 108 5.29 4.78 -12.75
CA VAL A 108 6.40 3.84 -12.79
C VAL A 108 7.06 3.81 -14.18
N THR A 109 8.39 3.84 -14.23
CA THR A 109 9.16 3.87 -15.48
C THR A 109 9.16 2.51 -16.19
N ARG A 110 9.44 2.52 -17.50
CA ARG A 110 9.57 1.27 -18.30
C ARG A 110 10.71 0.38 -17.80
N ASP A 111 11.79 0.98 -17.32
CA ASP A 111 12.96 0.25 -16.82
C ASP A 111 12.66 -0.46 -15.50
N TYR A 112 11.82 0.12 -14.65
CA TYR A 112 11.30 -0.55 -13.47
C TYR A 112 10.49 -1.79 -13.84
N ILE A 113 9.62 -1.70 -14.86
CA ILE A 113 8.83 -2.85 -15.32
C ILE A 113 9.74 -3.98 -15.85
N LYS A 114 10.81 -3.62 -16.58
CA LYS A 114 11.82 -4.60 -17.03
C LYS A 114 12.55 -5.23 -15.85
N PHE A 115 12.95 -4.42 -14.86
CA PHE A 115 13.59 -4.90 -13.64
C PHE A 115 12.72 -5.90 -12.88
N LEU A 116 11.43 -5.62 -12.71
CA LEU A 116 10.47 -6.54 -12.07
C LEU A 116 10.40 -7.89 -12.79
N LYS A 117 10.28 -7.86 -14.13
CA LYS A 117 10.21 -9.07 -14.96
C LYS A 117 11.50 -9.90 -14.87
N MET A 118 12.66 -9.24 -14.97
CA MET A 118 13.97 -9.89 -14.92
C MET A 118 14.24 -10.56 -13.56
N LYS A 119 13.69 -9.99 -12.48
CA LYS A 119 13.88 -10.49 -11.10
C LYS A 119 12.76 -11.39 -10.61
N GLY A 120 11.76 -11.69 -11.45
CA GLY A 120 10.64 -12.57 -11.07
C GLY A 120 9.75 -12.01 -9.96
N LEU A 121 9.76 -10.69 -9.75
CA LEU A 121 8.99 -10.06 -8.68
C LEU A 121 7.56 -9.80 -9.15
N GLY A 122 6.62 -10.56 -8.61
CA GLY A 122 5.21 -10.51 -9.00
C GLY A 122 4.52 -9.22 -8.57
N ARG A 123 3.83 -8.57 -9.52
CA ARG A 123 2.99 -7.37 -9.26
C ARG A 123 1.95 -7.60 -8.16
N HIS A 124 1.43 -8.82 -8.07
CA HIS A 124 0.46 -9.18 -7.04
C HIS A 124 1.06 -9.07 -5.63
N ALA A 125 2.30 -9.54 -5.42
CA ALA A 125 2.97 -9.46 -4.11
C ALA A 125 3.17 -8.01 -3.68
N ILE A 126 3.65 -7.15 -4.60
CA ILE A 126 3.84 -5.71 -4.35
C ILE A 126 2.50 -5.06 -3.98
N ARG A 127 1.42 -5.37 -4.69
CA ARG A 127 0.06 -4.86 -4.39
C ARG A 127 -0.42 -5.25 -2.98
N GLN A 128 -0.16 -6.48 -2.54
CA GLN A 128 -0.53 -6.92 -1.20
C GLN A 128 0.30 -6.19 -0.13
N LYS A 129 1.61 -6.01 -0.33
CA LYS A 129 2.46 -5.25 0.60
C LYS A 129 2.07 -3.78 0.66
N LYS A 130 1.66 -3.18 -0.45
CA LYS A 130 1.13 -1.81 -0.50
C LYS A 130 -0.15 -1.65 0.32
N LYS A 131 -1.04 -2.65 0.31
CA LYS A 131 -2.21 -2.68 1.21
C LYS A 131 -1.79 -2.66 2.68
N LEU A 132 -0.79 -3.45 3.05
CA LEU A 132 -0.27 -3.46 4.42
C LEU A 132 0.38 -2.13 4.80
N LEU A 133 1.13 -1.54 3.87
CA LEU A 133 1.81 -0.26 4.07
C LEU A 133 0.83 0.86 4.43
N ARG A 134 -0.37 0.91 3.81
CA ARG A 134 -1.42 1.86 4.19
C ARG A 134 -1.79 1.80 5.67
N HIS A 135 -1.92 0.58 6.21
CA HIS A 135 -2.25 0.39 7.62
C HIS A 135 -1.11 0.85 8.53
N VAL A 136 0.14 0.62 8.14
CA VAL A 136 1.33 1.03 8.91
C VAL A 136 1.52 2.55 8.89
N VAL A 137 1.31 3.19 7.74
CA VAL A 137 1.43 4.65 7.61
C VAL A 137 0.23 5.37 8.25
N ARG A 138 -0.80 4.65 8.69
CA ARG A 138 -2.09 5.18 9.18
C ARG A 138 -2.71 6.14 8.18
N GLU A 139 -2.58 5.83 6.89
CA GLU A 139 -3.28 6.61 5.89
C GLU A 139 -4.76 6.30 5.94
N ASP A 140 -5.55 7.37 5.96
CA ASP A 140 -6.98 7.21 5.86
C ASP A 140 -7.32 6.69 4.46
N PRO A 141 -8.11 5.60 4.36
CA PRO A 141 -8.45 4.97 3.08
C PRO A 141 -9.21 5.90 2.11
N ILE A 142 -9.68 7.05 2.61
CA ILE A 142 -10.38 8.09 1.85
C ILE A 142 -9.40 8.86 0.96
N ILE A 143 -8.12 8.95 1.33
CA ILE A 143 -7.10 9.63 0.53
C ILE A 143 -6.97 8.94 -0.84
N HIS A 144 -7.02 7.60 -0.89
CA HIS A 144 -7.05 6.88 -2.17
C HIS A 144 -8.31 7.18 -2.99
N TYR A 145 -9.45 7.29 -2.34
CA TYR A 145 -10.68 7.66 -3.03
C TYR A 145 -10.57 9.05 -3.67
N ILE A 146 -9.87 9.99 -3.02
CA ILE A 146 -9.61 11.32 -3.57
C ILE A 146 -8.68 11.25 -4.79
N TYR A 147 -7.64 10.41 -4.75
CA TYR A 147 -6.74 10.23 -5.90
C TYR A 147 -7.40 9.55 -7.10
N GLU A 148 -8.34 8.63 -6.85
CA GLU A 148 -9.15 7.93 -7.87
C GLU A 148 -10.36 8.77 -8.34
N TYR A 149 -10.68 9.87 -7.66
CA TYR A 149 -11.82 10.73 -8.00
C TYR A 149 -11.60 11.40 -9.36
N SER A 150 -12.65 11.40 -10.18
CA SER A 150 -12.63 11.93 -11.55
C SER A 150 -12.81 13.46 -11.63
N GLY A 151 -13.22 14.11 -10.54
CA GLY A 151 -13.33 15.56 -10.46
C GLY A 151 -12.07 16.22 -9.94
N ASP A 152 -12.21 17.44 -9.40
CA ASP A 152 -11.08 18.25 -8.96
C ASP A 152 -10.43 17.69 -7.68
N LYS A 153 -9.20 17.19 -7.80
CA LYS A 153 -8.51 16.45 -6.74
C LYS A 153 -8.01 17.36 -5.65
N GLU A 154 -7.58 18.56 -6.00
CA GLU A 154 -7.08 19.55 -5.05
C GLU A 154 -8.19 20.04 -4.13
N GLU A 155 -9.38 20.31 -4.68
CA GLU A 155 -10.55 20.69 -3.90
C GLU A 155 -10.98 19.57 -2.94
N ALA A 156 -11.00 18.33 -3.43
CA ALA A 156 -11.35 17.17 -2.62
C ALA A 156 -10.35 16.95 -1.47
N LEU A 157 -9.05 17.20 -1.70
CA LEU A 157 -8.01 17.18 -0.67
C LEU A 157 -8.22 18.29 0.37
N ARG A 158 -8.49 19.53 -0.06
CA ARG A 158 -8.77 20.64 0.86
C ARG A 158 -9.97 20.32 1.74
N ILE A 159 -11.10 19.97 1.14
CA ILE A 159 -12.33 19.63 1.89
C ILE A 159 -12.07 18.48 2.88
N TYR A 160 -11.32 17.47 2.45
CA TYR A 160 -10.95 16.36 3.31
C TYR A 160 -10.16 16.80 4.56
N GLU A 161 -9.15 17.66 4.38
CA GLU A 161 -8.36 18.20 5.49
C GLU A 161 -9.23 19.03 6.45
N LEU A 162 -10.17 19.83 5.92
CA LEU A 162 -11.09 20.62 6.74
C LEU A 162 -12.02 19.74 7.57
N LEU A 163 -12.62 18.73 6.95
CA LEU A 163 -13.49 17.78 7.62
C LEU A 163 -12.72 17.00 8.70
N LYS A 164 -11.45 16.70 8.46
CA LYS A 164 -10.57 16.05 9.44
C LYS A 164 -10.22 16.98 10.61
N LYS A 165 -9.85 18.24 10.34
CA LYS A 165 -9.57 19.26 11.38
C LYS A 165 -10.79 19.51 12.27
N LYS A 166 -11.99 19.53 11.69
CA LYS A 166 -13.26 19.74 12.42
C LYS A 166 -13.77 18.47 13.14
N GLY A 167 -13.13 17.32 12.97
CA GLY A 167 -13.56 16.07 13.61
C GLY A 167 -14.85 15.46 13.03
N ILE A 168 -15.31 15.95 11.87
CA ILE A 168 -16.55 15.48 11.21
C ILE A 168 -16.34 14.11 10.54
N MET A 169 -15.09 13.76 10.26
CA MET A 169 -14.74 12.46 9.67
C MET A 169 -14.72 11.35 10.72
N TYR A 170 -15.90 10.78 11.00
CA TYR A 170 -16.07 9.69 11.97
C TYR A 170 -16.44 8.35 11.33
N GLY A 171 -16.11 7.26 12.04
CA GLY A 171 -16.56 5.91 11.72
C GLY A 171 -15.70 5.12 10.73
N LYS A 172 -16.32 4.13 10.09
CA LYS A 172 -15.67 3.22 9.13
C LYS A 172 -15.30 3.96 7.83
N ALA A 173 -14.45 3.37 6.99
CA ALA A 173 -14.00 3.99 5.73
C ALA A 173 -15.18 4.39 4.81
N GLU A 174 -16.22 3.56 4.76
CA GLU A 174 -17.41 3.80 3.95
C GLU A 174 -18.22 5.01 4.41
N THR A 175 -18.39 5.20 5.73
CA THR A 175 -19.13 6.35 6.27
C THR A 175 -18.39 7.63 5.97
N ARG A 176 -17.07 7.63 6.15
CA ARG A 176 -16.23 8.79 5.83
C ARG A 176 -16.17 9.10 4.34
N LYS A 177 -16.20 8.09 3.47
CA LYS A 177 -16.35 8.27 2.03
C LYS A 177 -17.70 8.91 1.67
N LYS A 178 -18.80 8.44 2.27
CA LYS A 178 -20.13 9.04 2.08
C LYS A 178 -20.18 10.50 2.55
N ILE A 179 -19.53 10.81 3.68
CA ILE A 179 -19.40 12.18 4.20
C ILE A 179 -18.66 13.04 3.16
N LEU A 180 -17.48 12.61 2.72
CA LEU A 180 -16.71 13.34 1.70
C LEU A 180 -17.53 13.58 0.42
N LEU A 181 -18.20 12.55 -0.09
CA LEU A 181 -19.06 12.65 -1.28
C LEU A 181 -20.23 13.61 -1.10
N LYS A 182 -20.85 13.62 0.09
CA LYS A 182 -21.93 14.57 0.42
C LYS A 182 -21.42 16.00 0.35
N TYR A 183 -20.26 16.28 0.94
CA TYR A 183 -19.64 17.60 0.85
C TYR A 183 -19.14 17.93 -0.57
N LEU A 184 -18.77 16.94 -1.38
CA LEU A 184 -18.37 17.16 -2.78
C LEU A 184 -19.56 17.41 -3.73
N SER A 185 -20.76 16.93 -3.40
CA SER A 185 -21.97 17.12 -4.21
C SER A 185 -22.76 18.37 -3.82
N ASP A 186 -22.88 18.67 -2.52
CA ASP A 186 -23.69 19.78 -2.04
C ASP A 186 -22.91 21.10 -1.96
N GLN A 187 -23.14 22.00 -2.93
CA GLN A 187 -22.45 23.30 -3.04
C GLN A 187 -22.70 24.21 -1.81
N LYS A 188 -23.91 24.20 -1.25
CA LYS A 188 -24.24 24.97 -0.02
C LYS A 188 -23.45 24.51 1.21
N LEU A 189 -23.17 23.21 1.31
CA LEU A 189 -22.39 22.67 2.43
C LEU A 189 -20.90 22.98 2.25
N LYS A 190 -20.40 23.05 1.01
CA LYS A 190 -19.03 23.50 0.72
C LYS A 190 -18.83 24.95 1.14
N GLU A 191 -19.70 25.85 0.68
CA GLU A 191 -19.59 27.28 0.95
C GLU A 191 -19.57 27.58 2.45
N LYS A 192 -20.50 26.98 3.21
CA LYS A 192 -20.50 27.08 4.68
C LYS A 192 -19.18 26.61 5.30
N LEU A 193 -18.60 25.53 4.79
CA LEU A 193 -17.37 24.96 5.34
C LEU A 193 -16.17 25.90 5.15
N PHE A 194 -16.09 26.55 3.99
CA PHE A 194 -15.07 27.55 3.66
C PHE A 194 -15.29 28.87 4.39
N GLU A 195 -16.54 29.35 4.48
CA GLU A 195 -16.88 30.57 5.23
C GLU A 195 -16.50 30.44 6.71
N GLU A 196 -16.83 29.32 7.35
CA GLU A 196 -16.44 29.05 8.73
C GLU A 196 -14.91 29.01 8.92
N GLU A 197 -14.15 28.61 7.90
CA GLU A 197 -12.69 28.61 7.99
C GLU A 197 -12.12 30.03 7.84
N ARG A 198 -12.66 30.81 6.89
CA ARG A 198 -12.30 32.23 6.72
C ARG A 198 -12.62 33.05 7.97
N MET A 199 -13.76 32.81 8.60
CA MET A 199 -14.12 33.49 9.86
C MET A 199 -13.16 33.15 11.00
N LYS A 200 -12.72 31.88 11.11
CA LYS A 200 -11.71 31.50 12.12
C LYS A 200 -10.34 32.09 11.85
N GLU A 201 -9.96 32.26 10.59
CA GLU A 201 -8.73 32.99 10.24
C GLU A 201 -8.84 34.47 10.61
N ILE A 202 -9.97 35.11 10.31
CA ILE A 202 -10.25 36.49 10.70
C ILE A 202 -10.18 36.64 12.22
N GLU A 203 -10.84 35.77 13.00
CA GLU A 203 -10.76 35.76 14.47
C GLU A 203 -9.32 35.66 14.97
N ARG A 204 -8.51 34.76 14.40
CA ARG A 204 -7.10 34.61 14.77
C ARG A 204 -6.27 35.86 14.44
N THR A 205 -6.51 36.47 13.28
CA THR A 205 -5.82 37.72 12.91
C THR A 205 -6.23 38.87 13.81
N LEU A 206 -7.51 38.98 14.19
CA LEU A 206 -7.99 39.97 15.15
C LEU A 206 -7.38 39.75 16.53
N LEU A 207 -7.30 38.49 17.00
CA LEU A 207 -6.62 38.16 18.26
C LEU A 207 -5.13 38.53 18.24
N LEU A 208 -4.44 38.25 17.14
CA LEU A 208 -3.03 38.62 16.98
C LEU A 208 -2.81 40.13 16.93
N LEU A 209 -3.72 40.88 16.27
CA LEU A 209 -3.71 42.34 16.27
C LEU A 209 -3.95 42.89 17.69
N ASN A 210 -4.94 42.35 18.41
CA ASN A 210 -5.21 42.74 19.80
C ASN A 210 -4.03 42.47 20.75
N ILE A 211 -3.29 41.37 20.56
CA ILE A 211 -2.08 41.09 21.37
C ILE A 211 -0.97 42.09 21.05
N ARG A 212 -0.81 42.45 19.76
CA ARG A 212 0.21 43.40 19.30
C ARG A 212 -0.04 44.81 19.83
N ASP A 213 -1.30 45.20 19.99
CA ASP A 213 -1.68 46.47 20.59
C ASP A 213 -1.44 46.48 22.11
N PHE A 214 -1.50 45.34 22.80
CA PHE A 214 -1.19 45.22 24.23
C PHE A 214 0.32 45.40 24.53
N ASP A 215 1.21 44.88 23.70
CA ASP A 215 2.67 45.08 23.86
C ASP A 215 3.11 46.52 23.58
N SER A 216 2.28 47.32 22.89
CA SER A 216 2.52 48.76 22.70
C SER A 216 2.13 49.62 23.90
N PHE A 217 1.45 49.03 24.91
CA PHE A 217 0.97 49.72 26.12
C PHE A 217 1.88 49.57 27.35
N SER A 218 3.04 48.93 27.21
CA SER A 218 3.98 48.74 28.33
C SER A 218 5.33 49.42 28.08
N PHE A 219 5.35 50.76 27.99
CA PHE A 219 6.51 51.59 28.30
C PHE A 219 6.06 53.02 28.61
N PHE A 220 5.55 53.25 29.83
CA PHE A 220 5.63 54.52 30.55
C PHE A 220 5.67 54.25 32.05
#